data_AF-A0A1B9GAP4-F1
#
_entry.id   AF-A0A1B9GAP4-F1
#
_cell.length_a   1.000
_cell.length_b   1.000
_cell.length_c   1.000
_cell.angle_alpha   90.00
_cell.angle_beta   90.00
_cell.angle_gamma   90.00
#
_symmetry.space_group_name_H-M   'P 1'
#
loop_
_entity.id
_entity.type
_entity.pdbx_description
1 polymer ?
#
loop_
_entity_poly.entity_id
_entity_poly.type
_entity_poly.pdbx_seq_one_letter_code
_entity_poly.pdbx_strand_id
1 'polypeptide(L)'
;MLTSLRRLAVIGLVAASSVVGKGAIGIKQAKVAVTSSDGLGDATYTLKEPTPLPSPIALTEGSTFKLSFSIIDTSSGEGVYPQQAHLLFEDPKGDDVTLPISVKSNGKAQITINTAKPHPALLSTHGNFHLTLLLSSLDTLEPLLYPLGELSLPPSLLKPIPRKRHDLPPRQGEPAFQAQQEIFHTFKEDPKTVGWTLSIIGVVITLAPWTVLLGLLGKISPSLNFQTPPASSYIFLLVLGALEALIFVYWLRLKLYHLLPAFLGLSVIATYTGIVALRELRARRLKAGGAP
;
A
#
# COMPACT_ATOMS: atom_id res chain seq x y z
N MET A 1 -75.53 31.44 -61.65
CA MET A 1 -75.56 30.18 -60.87
C MET A 1 -74.28 30.15 -60.04
N LEU A 2 -74.28 30.78 -58.85
CA LEU A 2 -74.49 30.10 -57.55
C LEU A 2 -73.54 28.89 -57.42
N THR A 3 -72.48 28.92 -56.62
CA THR A 3 -72.47 28.99 -55.14
C THR A 3 -71.18 29.66 -54.63
N SER A 4 -71.15 30.77 -53.88
CA SER A 4 -71.78 31.09 -52.59
C SER A 4 -71.07 30.50 -51.36
N LEU A 5 -70.33 31.39 -50.69
CA LEU A 5 -70.24 31.60 -49.24
C LEU A 5 -70.00 30.38 -48.32
N ARG A 6 -68.78 30.30 -47.77
CA ARG A 6 -68.60 30.06 -46.32
C ARG A 6 -67.47 30.93 -45.74
N ARG A 7 -67.90 32.03 -45.09
CA ARG A 7 -67.47 32.55 -43.76
C ARG A 7 -65.99 32.97 -43.64
N LEU A 8 -65.59 34.25 -43.68
CA LEU A 8 -65.91 35.42 -42.81
C LEU A 8 -65.60 35.19 -41.31
N ALA A 9 -64.77 36.10 -40.75
CA ALA A 9 -64.25 36.21 -39.37
C ALA A 9 -63.16 35.17 -39.02
N VAL A 10 -61.95 35.54 -38.57
CA VAL A 10 -61.68 36.32 -37.36
C VAL A 10 -60.38 37.14 -37.52
N ILE A 11 -60.55 38.44 -37.34
CA ILE A 11 -59.53 39.43 -36.99
C ILE A 11 -59.13 39.21 -35.53
N GLY A 12 -57.84 39.33 -35.23
CA GLY A 12 -57.34 39.89 -33.97
C GLY A 12 -57.58 39.09 -32.69
N LEU A 13 -56.55 38.36 -32.26
CA LEU A 13 -56.28 38.21 -30.84
C LEU A 13 -54.76 38.31 -30.62
N VAL A 14 -54.28 39.56 -30.55
CA VAL A 14 -53.01 39.88 -29.90
C VAL A 14 -53.22 39.55 -28.43
N ALA A 15 -52.80 38.36 -28.02
CA ALA A 15 -52.71 38.01 -26.61
C ALA A 15 -51.55 38.82 -26.03
N ALA A 16 -51.88 39.96 -25.43
CA ALA A 16 -51.05 40.62 -24.45
C ALA A 16 -50.91 39.67 -23.25
N SER A 17 -49.92 38.78 -23.30
CA SER A 17 -49.41 38.12 -22.11
C SER A 17 -48.77 39.21 -21.26
N SER A 18 -49.52 39.71 -20.28
CA SER A 18 -48.97 40.45 -19.16
C SER A 18 -47.87 39.61 -18.54
N VAL A 19 -46.61 39.96 -18.81
CA VAL A 19 -45.48 39.52 -18.02
C VAL A 19 -45.69 40.15 -16.64
N VAL A 20 -46.40 39.43 -15.78
CA VAL A 20 -46.27 39.64 -14.33
C VAL A 20 -44.77 39.43 -14.09
N GLY A 21 -44.08 40.50 -13.70
CA GLY A 21 -42.67 40.42 -13.38
C GLY A 21 -42.47 39.27 -12.39
N LYS A 22 -41.78 38.21 -12.82
CA LYS A 22 -41.40 37.13 -11.92
C LYS A 22 -40.57 37.79 -10.81
N GLY A 23 -40.92 37.58 -9.55
CA GLY A 23 -40.09 38.05 -8.44
C GLY A 23 -38.71 37.42 -8.57
N ALA A 24 -37.64 38.16 -8.24
CA ALA A 24 -36.28 37.63 -8.29
C ALA A 24 -35.86 37.09 -6.92
N ILE A 25 -35.22 35.93 -6.87
CA ILE A 25 -34.60 35.43 -5.64
C ILE A 25 -33.40 36.32 -5.31
N GLY A 26 -33.41 36.94 -4.15
CA GLY A 26 -32.31 37.73 -3.63
C GLY A 26 -31.76 37.15 -2.33
N ILE A 27 -30.59 37.64 -1.92
CA ILE A 27 -29.97 37.22 -0.67
C ILE A 27 -29.84 38.39 0.30
N LYS A 28 -30.31 38.19 1.53
CA LYS A 28 -30.07 39.10 2.65
C LYS A 28 -29.14 38.46 3.68
N GLN A 29 -28.37 39.32 4.37
CA GLN A 29 -27.50 38.94 5.49
C GLN A 29 -26.53 37.79 5.17
N ALA A 30 -25.97 37.77 3.96
CA ALA A 30 -24.96 36.80 3.60
C ALA A 30 -23.66 37.08 4.38
N LYS A 31 -23.14 36.04 5.04
CA LYS A 31 -21.93 36.08 5.84
C LYS A 31 -21.10 34.84 5.54
N VAL A 32 -19.82 35.07 5.26
CA VAL A 32 -18.79 34.04 5.18
C VAL A 32 -17.94 34.15 6.43
N ALA A 33 -17.92 33.11 7.24
CA ALA A 33 -17.04 33.00 8.39
C ALA A 33 -16.01 31.90 8.13
N VAL A 34 -14.75 32.24 8.24
CA VAL A 34 -13.62 31.31 8.28
C VAL A 34 -13.19 31.24 9.73
N THR A 35 -13.21 30.06 10.32
CA THR A 35 -12.66 29.84 11.66
C THR A 35 -11.51 28.86 11.58
N SER A 36 -10.39 29.21 12.19
CA SER A 36 -9.20 28.37 12.30
C SER A 36 -9.27 27.54 13.60
N SER A 37 -8.63 26.37 13.63
CA SER A 37 -8.53 25.57 14.86
C SER A 37 -7.77 26.31 15.97
N ASP A 38 -6.84 27.17 15.58
CA ASP A 38 -5.93 27.87 16.47
C ASP A 38 -6.47 29.25 16.90
N GLY A 39 -7.62 29.68 16.34
CA GLY A 39 -8.26 30.97 16.60
C GLY A 39 -7.53 32.20 16.04
N LEU A 40 -6.33 32.03 15.48
CA LEU A 40 -5.50 33.13 14.95
C LEU A 40 -5.91 33.60 13.55
N GLY A 41 -6.66 32.80 12.79
CA GLY A 41 -7.03 33.05 11.39
C GLY A 41 -8.52 33.31 11.16
N ASP A 42 -9.25 33.72 12.20
CA ASP A 42 -10.70 33.88 12.12
C ASP A 42 -11.07 35.16 11.36
N ALA A 43 -11.81 35.02 10.26
CA ALA A 43 -12.24 36.12 9.42
C ALA A 43 -13.73 36.03 9.12
N THR A 44 -14.44 37.14 9.25
CA THR A 44 -15.86 37.22 8.87
C THR A 44 -16.04 38.28 7.79
N TYR A 45 -16.50 37.86 6.62
CA TYR A 45 -16.83 38.73 5.50
C TYR A 45 -18.34 38.84 5.38
N THR A 46 -18.84 40.08 5.33
CA THR A 46 -20.25 40.34 5.02
C THR A 46 -20.38 40.54 3.53
N LEU A 47 -21.29 39.79 2.91
CA LEU A 47 -21.52 39.84 1.47
C LEU A 47 -22.76 40.68 1.19
N LYS A 48 -22.62 41.55 0.19
CA LYS A 48 -23.71 42.32 -0.39
C LYS A 48 -23.80 41.94 -1.85
N GLU A 49 -24.96 41.47 -2.26
CA GLU A 49 -25.27 41.25 -3.67
C GLU A 49 -25.17 42.58 -4.44
N PRO A 50 -24.56 42.65 -5.64
CA PRO A 50 -23.96 41.58 -6.44
C PRO A 50 -22.42 41.49 -6.32
N THR A 51 -21.80 42.17 -5.36
CA THR A 51 -20.34 42.23 -5.26
C THR A 51 -19.75 40.91 -4.75
N PRO A 52 -18.75 40.31 -5.42
CA PRO A 52 -18.05 39.12 -4.95
C PRO A 52 -17.09 39.46 -3.79
N LEU A 53 -16.53 38.42 -3.16
CA LEU A 53 -15.49 38.55 -2.14
C LEU A 53 -14.26 39.30 -2.70
N PRO A 54 -13.74 40.29 -1.97
CA PRO A 54 -12.64 41.14 -2.45
C PRO A 54 -11.27 40.46 -2.41
N SER A 55 -11.12 39.34 -1.69
CA SER A 55 -9.85 38.61 -1.56
C SER A 55 -10.09 37.10 -1.59
N PRO A 56 -9.19 36.32 -2.23
CA PRO A 56 -9.27 34.87 -2.22
C PRO A 56 -9.13 34.34 -0.79
N ILE A 57 -9.97 33.36 -0.43
CA ILE A 57 -9.96 32.74 0.90
C ILE A 57 -9.11 31.47 0.82
N ALA A 58 -7.96 31.47 1.48
CA ALA A 58 -7.16 30.27 1.67
C ALA A 58 -7.50 29.62 3.01
N LEU A 59 -7.93 28.36 2.98
CA LEU A 59 -8.22 27.58 4.18
C LEU A 59 -6.93 26.88 4.66
N THR A 60 -6.68 26.97 5.97
CA THR A 60 -5.59 26.25 6.64
C THR A 60 -6.08 24.87 7.11
N GLU A 61 -5.16 23.95 7.40
CA GLU A 61 -5.50 22.66 8.01
C GLU A 61 -6.29 22.85 9.32
N GLY A 62 -7.40 22.12 9.48
CA GLY A 62 -8.25 22.23 10.67
C GLY A 62 -9.23 23.41 10.69
N SER A 63 -9.17 24.32 9.71
CA SER A 63 -10.14 25.42 9.56
C SER A 63 -11.54 24.98 9.10
N THR A 64 -12.55 25.77 9.42
CA THR A 64 -13.92 25.59 8.96
C THR A 64 -14.39 26.82 8.19
N PHE A 65 -14.93 26.60 7.00
CA PHE A 65 -15.59 27.60 6.19
C PHE A 65 -17.10 27.48 6.39
N LYS A 66 -17.74 28.56 6.82
CA LYS A 66 -19.17 28.62 7.07
C LYS A 66 -19.78 29.75 6.26
N LEU A 67 -20.65 29.40 5.34
CA LEU A 67 -21.49 30.34 4.61
C LEU A 67 -22.90 30.29 5.21
N SER A 68 -23.40 31.45 5.65
CA SER A 68 -24.76 31.61 6.18
C SER A 68 -25.45 32.78 5.51
N PHE A 69 -26.68 32.59 5.05
CA PHE A 69 -27.44 33.62 4.36
C PHE A 69 -28.95 33.40 4.53
N SER A 70 -29.75 34.44 4.26
CA SER A 70 -31.21 34.33 4.18
C SER A 70 -31.69 34.60 2.77
N ILE A 71 -32.49 33.69 2.24
CA ILE A 71 -33.06 33.73 0.91
C ILE A 71 -34.39 34.49 1.00
N ILE A 72 -34.53 35.51 0.17
CA ILE A 72 -35.72 36.35 0.16
C ILE A 72 -36.22 36.54 -1.26
N ASP A 73 -37.51 36.82 -1.39
CA ASP A 73 -38.05 37.41 -2.61
C ASP A 73 -37.71 38.90 -2.64
N THR A 74 -37.12 39.37 -3.74
CA THR A 74 -36.78 40.79 -3.92
C THR A 74 -38.02 41.68 -4.02
N SER A 75 -39.15 41.12 -4.46
CA SER A 75 -40.41 41.83 -4.61
C SER A 75 -41.22 41.95 -3.32
N SER A 76 -41.31 40.87 -2.54
CA SER A 76 -42.09 40.79 -1.28
C SER A 76 -41.24 41.05 -0.03
N GLY A 77 -39.93 40.79 -0.09
CA GLY A 77 -39.04 40.85 1.06
C GLY A 77 -39.20 39.71 2.06
N GLU A 78 -40.16 38.81 1.83
CA GLU A 78 -40.42 37.60 2.62
C GLU A 78 -39.39 36.49 2.35
N GLY A 79 -39.16 35.66 3.37
CA GLY A 79 -38.23 34.53 3.28
C GLY A 79 -38.84 33.38 2.49
N VAL A 80 -38.14 32.93 1.45
CA VAL A 80 -38.62 31.88 0.54
C VAL A 80 -37.79 30.61 0.72
N TYR A 81 -38.46 29.46 0.64
CA TYR A 81 -37.80 28.16 0.57
C TYR A 81 -37.53 27.79 -0.90
N PRO A 82 -36.27 27.75 -1.37
CA PRO A 82 -35.95 27.36 -2.74
C PRO A 82 -36.07 25.84 -2.89
N GLN A 83 -36.40 25.39 -4.10
CA GLN A 83 -36.41 23.97 -4.42
C GLN A 83 -35.01 23.42 -4.68
N GLN A 84 -34.11 24.27 -5.19
CA GLN A 84 -32.72 23.93 -5.46
C GLN A 84 -31.80 24.96 -4.80
N ALA A 85 -30.89 24.48 -3.95
CA ALA A 85 -29.88 25.30 -3.31
C ALA A 85 -28.56 24.53 -3.25
N HIS A 86 -27.60 24.93 -4.07
CA HIS A 86 -26.29 24.29 -4.14
C HIS A 86 -25.17 25.32 -4.16
N LEU A 87 -24.03 24.90 -3.62
CA LEU A 87 -22.75 25.57 -3.79
C LEU A 87 -21.97 24.79 -4.85
N LEU A 88 -21.69 25.44 -5.97
CA LEU A 88 -20.82 24.92 -7.02
C LEU A 88 -19.38 25.36 -6.72
N PHE A 89 -18.48 24.39 -6.79
CA PHE A 89 -17.03 24.55 -6.71
C PHE A 89 -16.49 24.25 -8.09
N GLU A 90 -16.16 25.28 -8.85
CA GLU A 90 -15.58 25.14 -10.18
C GLU A 90 -14.06 25.05 -10.06
N ASP A 91 -13.47 23.95 -10.55
CA ASP A 91 -12.01 23.82 -10.62
C ASP A 91 -11.55 24.33 -12.00
N PRO A 92 -10.56 25.25 -12.10
CA PRO A 92 -10.01 25.68 -13.38
C PRO A 92 -9.47 24.52 -14.25
N LYS A 93 -9.24 23.34 -13.69
CA LYS A 93 -8.79 22.13 -14.40
C LYS A 93 -9.93 21.19 -14.81
N GLY A 94 -11.18 21.51 -14.48
CA GLY A 94 -12.39 20.85 -15.00
C GLY A 94 -13.08 19.86 -14.07
N ASP A 95 -12.57 19.66 -12.85
CA ASP A 95 -13.19 18.78 -11.84
C ASP A 95 -14.19 19.56 -10.96
N ASP A 96 -15.37 19.85 -11.50
CA ASP A 96 -16.40 20.62 -10.81
C ASP A 96 -17.16 19.78 -9.77
N VAL A 97 -17.38 20.34 -8.58
CA VAL A 97 -18.09 19.66 -7.49
C VAL A 97 -19.27 20.51 -7.04
N THR A 98 -20.44 19.90 -6.90
CA THR A 98 -21.64 20.58 -6.39
C THR A 98 -22.02 20.02 -5.02
N LEU A 99 -22.15 20.88 -4.01
CA LEU A 99 -22.61 20.49 -2.68
C LEU A 99 -23.98 21.08 -2.36
N PRO A 100 -24.93 20.29 -1.83
CA PRO A 100 -26.23 20.80 -1.40
C PRO A 100 -26.10 21.67 -0.15
N ILE A 101 -26.93 22.72 -0.09
CA ILE A 101 -27.00 23.64 1.05
C ILE A 101 -28.23 23.29 1.89
N SER A 102 -28.06 23.23 3.22
CA SER A 102 -29.18 23.03 4.13
C SER A 102 -29.98 24.33 4.27
N VAL A 103 -31.22 24.34 3.78
CA VAL A 103 -32.16 25.47 3.89
C VAL A 103 -33.30 25.12 4.84
N LYS A 104 -33.66 26.06 5.72
CA LYS A 104 -34.81 25.94 6.64
C LYS A 104 -36.07 26.52 6.00
N SER A 105 -37.24 26.16 6.53
CA SER A 105 -38.54 26.66 6.05
C SER A 105 -38.69 28.19 6.07
N ASN A 106 -37.88 28.90 6.88
CA ASN A 106 -37.86 30.36 6.96
C ASN A 106 -36.88 31.03 5.98
N GLY A 107 -36.35 30.30 5.00
CA GLY A 107 -35.39 30.81 4.01
C GLY A 107 -33.96 30.97 4.55
N LYS A 108 -33.67 30.64 5.82
CA LYS A 108 -32.30 30.67 6.35
C LYS A 108 -31.52 29.45 5.87
N ALA A 109 -30.38 29.69 5.26
CA ALA A 109 -29.50 28.68 4.69
C ALA A 109 -28.13 28.71 5.36
N GLN A 110 -27.53 27.52 5.53
CA GLN A 110 -26.19 27.37 6.07
C GLN A 110 -25.48 26.17 5.42
N ILE A 111 -24.22 26.37 5.05
CA ILE A 111 -23.29 25.31 4.66
C ILE A 111 -21.98 25.48 5.43
N THR A 112 -21.44 24.36 5.90
CA THR A 112 -20.19 24.31 6.65
C THR A 112 -19.25 23.28 6.03
N ILE A 113 -18.05 23.71 5.70
CA ILE A 113 -17.00 22.87 5.13
C ILE A 113 -15.88 22.83 6.16
N ASN A 114 -15.62 21.63 6.68
CA ASN A 114 -14.56 21.42 7.65
C ASN A 114 -13.35 20.81 6.94
N THR A 115 -12.20 21.47 7.00
CA THR A 115 -10.96 20.93 6.41
C THR A 115 -10.44 19.70 7.16
N ALA A 116 -10.74 19.55 8.45
CA ALA A 116 -10.39 18.34 9.21
C ALA A 116 -11.16 17.08 8.77
N LYS A 117 -12.37 17.27 8.23
CA LYS A 117 -13.25 16.20 7.72
C LYS A 117 -13.94 16.69 6.45
N PRO A 118 -13.18 16.84 5.35
CA PRO A 118 -13.72 17.39 4.11
C PRO A 118 -14.73 16.42 3.49
N HIS A 119 -15.67 16.96 2.72
CA HIS A 119 -16.63 16.14 2.00
C HIS A 119 -15.87 15.24 0.99
N PRO A 120 -16.20 13.94 0.85
CA PRO A 120 -15.47 13.03 -0.02
C PRO A 120 -15.34 13.49 -1.47
N ALA A 121 -16.33 14.25 -1.96
CA ALA A 121 -16.32 14.81 -3.32
C ALA A 121 -15.23 15.86 -3.55
N LEU A 122 -14.78 16.58 -2.51
CA LEU A 122 -13.73 17.60 -2.61
C LEU A 122 -12.30 17.01 -2.55
N LEU A 123 -12.17 15.73 -2.21
CA LEU A 123 -10.86 15.07 -2.00
C LEU A 123 -10.13 14.73 -3.30
N SER A 124 -10.84 14.62 -4.43
CA SER A 124 -10.26 14.28 -5.73
C SER A 124 -9.76 15.49 -6.51
N THR A 125 -10.01 16.70 -6.03
CA THR A 125 -9.85 17.93 -6.80
C THR A 125 -8.50 18.61 -6.58
N HIS A 126 -8.16 19.63 -7.37
CA HIS A 126 -6.84 20.27 -7.36
C HIS A 126 -6.66 21.41 -6.35
N GLY A 127 -7.70 21.75 -5.59
CA GLY A 127 -7.59 22.58 -4.39
C GLY A 127 -7.94 24.05 -4.57
N ASN A 128 -7.94 24.58 -5.79
CA ASN A 128 -8.36 25.96 -6.03
C ASN A 128 -9.71 25.96 -6.72
N PHE A 129 -10.65 26.73 -6.19
CA PHE A 129 -12.04 26.71 -6.64
C PHE A 129 -12.60 28.11 -6.81
N HIS A 130 -13.40 28.30 -7.86
CA HIS A 130 -14.35 29.40 -7.93
C HIS A 130 -15.67 28.95 -7.32
N LEU A 131 -16.14 29.68 -6.30
CA LEU A 131 -17.38 29.39 -5.61
C LEU A 131 -18.53 30.14 -6.27
N THR A 132 -19.52 29.39 -6.73
CA THR A 132 -20.76 29.94 -7.29
C THR A 132 -21.95 29.40 -6.50
N LEU A 133 -22.78 30.31 -5.99
CA LEU A 133 -24.02 29.96 -5.32
C LEU A 133 -25.15 29.86 -6.36
N LEU A 134 -25.79 28.69 -6.40
CA LEU A 134 -26.90 28.39 -7.31
C LEU A 134 -28.18 28.23 -6.51
N LEU A 135 -29.13 29.15 -6.71
CA LEU A 135 -30.47 29.10 -6.13
C LEU A 135 -31.50 29.07 -7.24
N SER A 136 -32.45 28.14 -7.16
CA SER A 136 -33.53 28.05 -8.14
C SER A 136 -34.85 27.60 -7.51
N SER A 137 -35.94 28.07 -8.10
CA SER A 137 -37.33 27.68 -7.83
C SER A 137 -38.00 27.32 -9.15
N LEU A 138 -38.91 26.35 -9.15
CA LEU A 138 -39.38 25.67 -10.37
C LEU A 138 -40.09 26.58 -11.36
N ASP A 139 -40.79 27.63 -10.90
CA ASP A 139 -41.44 28.58 -11.82
C ASP A 139 -41.87 29.92 -11.18
N THR A 140 -41.82 30.04 -9.85
CA THR A 140 -42.36 31.20 -9.13
C THR A 140 -41.46 32.41 -9.16
N LEU A 141 -40.14 32.21 -9.24
CA LEU A 141 -39.13 33.26 -9.10
C LEU A 141 -37.98 33.06 -10.09
N GLU A 142 -37.33 34.15 -10.48
CA GLU A 142 -36.10 34.11 -11.29
C GLU A 142 -34.95 33.48 -10.49
N PRO A 143 -34.21 32.50 -11.07
CA PRO A 143 -33.11 31.84 -10.39
C PRO A 143 -31.92 32.79 -10.20
N LEU A 144 -31.16 32.57 -9.13
CA LEU A 144 -29.99 33.37 -8.78
C LEU A 144 -28.71 32.56 -8.99
N LEU A 145 -27.82 33.10 -9.82
CA LEU A 145 -26.44 32.67 -9.97
C LEU A 145 -25.56 33.76 -9.37
N TYR A 146 -24.96 33.48 -8.21
CA TYR A 146 -24.15 34.47 -7.49
C TYR A 146 -22.71 33.97 -7.30
N PRO A 147 -21.72 34.55 -8.00
CA PRO A 147 -20.32 34.22 -7.80
C PRO A 147 -19.84 34.81 -6.46
N LEU A 148 -19.46 33.93 -5.53
CA LEU A 148 -19.00 34.33 -4.20
C LEU A 148 -17.53 34.77 -4.23
N GLY A 149 -16.66 34.04 -4.92
CA GLY A 149 -15.22 34.33 -5.00
C GLY A 149 -14.36 33.07 -5.05
N GLU A 150 -13.06 33.22 -4.80
CA GLU A 150 -12.09 32.12 -4.86
C GLU A 150 -11.83 31.50 -3.49
N LEU A 151 -11.77 30.16 -3.46
CA LEU A 151 -11.46 29.35 -2.28
C LEU A 151 -10.30 28.41 -2.60
N SER A 152 -9.25 28.44 -1.78
CA SER A 152 -8.13 27.50 -1.85
C SER A 152 -8.14 26.56 -0.65
N LEU A 153 -8.12 25.25 -0.91
CA LEU A 153 -7.98 24.18 0.07
C LEU A 153 -6.49 23.79 0.21
N PRO A 154 -6.06 23.42 1.42
CA PRO A 154 -4.67 23.05 1.63
C PRO A 154 -4.36 21.70 0.94
N PRO A 155 -3.19 21.56 0.30
CA PRO A 155 -2.83 20.41 -0.53
C PRO A 155 -2.70 19.10 0.26
N SER A 156 -2.52 19.18 1.57
CA SER A 156 -2.49 18.02 2.46
C SER A 156 -3.81 17.25 2.50
N LEU A 157 -4.93 17.92 2.23
CA LEU A 157 -6.27 17.32 2.21
C LEU A 157 -6.60 16.65 0.87
N LEU A 158 -5.98 17.11 -0.21
CA LEU A 158 -6.26 16.69 -1.59
C LEU A 158 -5.56 15.36 -1.93
N LYS A 159 -5.16 14.60 -0.91
CA LYS A 159 -4.50 13.33 -1.11
C LYS A 159 -5.54 12.32 -1.57
N PRO A 160 -5.37 11.68 -2.74
CA PRO A 160 -6.23 10.58 -3.12
C PRO A 160 -6.10 9.50 -2.06
N ILE A 161 -7.26 9.09 -1.51
CA ILE A 161 -7.33 8.00 -0.52
C ILE A 161 -6.57 6.80 -1.08
N PRO A 162 -5.53 6.29 -0.39
CA PRO A 162 -4.74 5.18 -0.89
C PRO A 162 -5.64 3.95 -1.07
N ARG A 163 -5.68 3.40 -2.29
CA ARG A 163 -6.44 2.18 -2.56
C ARG A 163 -5.81 1.02 -1.79
N LYS A 164 -6.62 0.34 -0.97
CA LYS A 164 -6.23 -0.90 -0.28
C LYS A 164 -6.35 -2.15 -1.16
N ARG A 165 -6.91 -2.03 -2.38
CA ARG A 165 -7.20 -3.17 -3.25
C ARG A 165 -6.86 -2.84 -4.71
N HIS A 166 -6.18 -3.77 -5.37
CA HIS A 166 -5.74 -3.65 -6.77
C HIS A 166 -6.91 -3.75 -7.77
N ASP A 167 -8.04 -4.34 -7.37
CA ASP A 167 -9.16 -4.67 -8.28
C ASP A 167 -10.22 -3.56 -8.44
N LEU A 168 -9.96 -2.35 -7.93
CA LEU A 168 -10.93 -1.26 -8.03
C LEU A 168 -10.90 -0.64 -9.43
N PRO A 169 -12.06 -0.27 -10.01
CA PRO A 169 -12.09 0.43 -11.28
C PRO A 169 -11.28 1.73 -11.23
N PRO A 170 -10.73 2.18 -12.39
CA PRO A 170 -10.00 3.44 -12.50
C PRO A 170 -10.86 4.61 -12.00
N ARG A 171 -10.21 5.61 -11.38
CA ARG A 171 -10.93 6.76 -10.80
C ARG A 171 -11.51 7.59 -11.95
N GLN A 172 -12.61 8.30 -11.71
CA GLN A 172 -12.98 9.39 -12.61
C GLN A 172 -11.81 10.39 -12.67
N GLY A 173 -11.34 10.70 -13.89
CA GLY A 173 -10.12 11.50 -14.14
C GLY A 173 -8.83 10.70 -14.41
N GLU A 174 -8.74 9.43 -13.98
CA GLU A 174 -7.67 8.53 -14.41
C GLU A 174 -8.06 7.91 -15.77
N PRO A 175 -7.24 8.01 -16.82
CA PRO A 175 -7.55 7.38 -18.09
C PRO A 175 -7.69 5.87 -17.89
N ALA A 176 -8.87 5.34 -18.20
CA ALA A 176 -9.18 3.93 -18.00
C ALA A 176 -8.22 2.99 -18.75
N PHE A 177 -7.53 3.51 -19.77
CA PHE A 177 -6.54 2.81 -20.57
C PHE A 177 -5.20 3.54 -20.48
N GLN A 178 -4.34 3.07 -19.57
CA GLN A 178 -2.91 3.42 -19.54
C GLN A 178 -2.08 2.15 -19.47
N ALA A 179 -0.87 2.20 -20.03
CA ALA A 179 0.12 1.16 -19.80
C ALA A 179 0.41 1.09 -18.29
N GLN A 180 0.25 -0.10 -17.70
CA GLN A 180 0.61 -0.32 -16.31
C GLN A 180 2.13 -0.25 -16.13
N GLN A 181 2.56 0.16 -14.95
CA GLN A 181 3.98 0.15 -14.61
C GLN A 181 4.51 -1.28 -14.62
N GLU A 182 5.68 -1.47 -15.24
CA GLU A 182 6.36 -2.76 -15.25
C GLU A 182 6.80 -3.16 -13.84
N ILE A 183 6.53 -4.42 -13.48
CA ILE A 183 6.86 -5.00 -12.17
C ILE A 183 8.08 -5.89 -12.33
N PHE A 184 9.16 -5.56 -11.62
CA PHE A 184 10.38 -6.38 -11.57
C PHE A 184 10.40 -7.27 -10.32
N HIS A 185 10.72 -8.55 -10.48
CA HIS A 185 10.94 -9.44 -9.35
C HIS A 185 12.33 -9.20 -8.75
N THR A 186 12.37 -8.70 -7.51
CA THR A 186 13.62 -8.56 -6.76
C THR A 186 13.98 -9.88 -6.10
N PHE A 187 15.02 -10.54 -6.61
CA PHE A 187 15.56 -11.76 -6.01
C PHE A 187 16.23 -11.48 -4.66
N LYS A 188 16.30 -12.52 -3.83
CA LYS A 188 17.03 -12.46 -2.57
C LYS A 188 18.53 -12.33 -2.83
N GLU A 189 19.20 -11.45 -2.10
CA GLU A 189 20.66 -11.34 -2.13
C GLU A 189 21.33 -12.63 -1.64
N ASP A 190 22.42 -13.01 -2.31
CA ASP A 190 23.23 -14.14 -1.89
C ASP A 190 23.88 -13.90 -0.53
N PRO A 191 23.95 -14.92 0.36
CA PRO A 191 24.58 -14.77 1.66
C PRO A 191 26.07 -14.46 1.50
N LYS A 192 26.57 -13.50 2.29
CA LYS A 192 27.99 -13.13 2.30
C LYS A 192 28.84 -14.30 2.81
N THR A 193 29.81 -14.73 2.00
CA THR A 193 30.79 -15.76 2.38
C THR A 193 32.06 -15.14 2.97
N VAL A 194 32.78 -15.90 3.80
CA VAL A 194 34.09 -15.50 4.33
C VAL A 194 35.18 -15.54 3.24
N GLY A 195 36.22 -14.72 3.39
CA GLY A 195 37.37 -14.72 2.50
C GLY A 195 38.22 -16.00 2.63
N TRP A 196 38.86 -16.40 1.52
CA TRP A 196 39.64 -17.64 1.43
C TRP A 196 40.75 -17.77 2.48
N THR A 197 41.39 -16.65 2.83
CA THR A 197 42.45 -16.59 3.85
C THR A 197 41.94 -17.01 5.23
N LEU A 198 40.78 -16.49 5.64
CA LEU A 198 40.14 -16.83 6.91
C LEU A 198 39.70 -18.30 6.94
N SER A 199 39.18 -18.81 5.82
CA SER A 199 38.84 -20.23 5.70
C SER A 199 40.06 -21.13 5.87
N ILE A 200 41.19 -20.82 5.24
CA ILE A 200 42.43 -21.59 5.38
C ILE A 200 42.91 -21.60 6.84
N ILE A 201 42.91 -20.43 7.50
CA ILE A 201 43.31 -20.32 8.91
C ILE A 201 42.42 -21.22 9.78
N GLY A 202 41.10 -21.21 9.56
CA GLY A 202 40.18 -22.10 10.25
C GLY A 202 40.48 -23.58 10.04
N VAL A 203 40.83 -23.98 8.81
CA VAL A 203 41.23 -25.38 8.51
C VAL A 203 42.52 -25.76 9.25
N VAL A 204 43.53 -24.88 9.24
CA VAL A 204 44.80 -25.13 9.94
C VAL A 204 44.58 -25.29 11.44
N ILE A 205 43.79 -24.40 12.06
CA ILE A 205 43.45 -24.49 13.48
C ILE A 205 42.70 -25.79 13.79
N THR A 206 41.77 -26.19 12.93
CA THR A 206 40.99 -27.43 13.11
C THR A 206 41.87 -28.69 12.99
N LEU A 207 42.89 -28.66 12.13
CA LEU A 207 43.83 -29.78 11.95
C LEU A 207 44.98 -29.80 12.98
N ALA A 208 45.23 -28.69 13.69
CA ALA A 208 46.35 -28.58 14.63
C ALA A 208 46.34 -29.63 15.77
N PRO A 209 45.21 -29.99 16.40
CA PRO A 209 45.21 -31.05 17.41
C PRO A 209 45.66 -32.40 16.87
N TRP A 210 45.32 -32.72 15.62
CA TRP A 210 45.72 -33.97 14.97
C TRP A 210 47.23 -34.00 14.71
N THR A 211 47.82 -32.89 14.26
CA THR A 211 49.28 -32.81 14.04
C THR A 211 50.05 -32.93 15.35
N VAL A 212 49.55 -32.30 16.42
CA VAL A 212 50.11 -32.43 17.78
C VAL A 212 50.01 -33.88 18.27
N LEU A 213 48.85 -34.53 18.10
CA LEU A 213 48.67 -35.94 18.48
C LEU A 213 49.68 -36.85 17.77
N LEU A 214 49.83 -36.71 16.45
CA LEU A 214 50.80 -37.49 15.67
C LEU A 214 52.25 -37.21 16.11
N GLY A 215 52.58 -35.95 16.41
CA GLY A 215 53.89 -35.58 16.92
C GLY A 215 54.20 -36.17 18.31
N LEU A 216 53.23 -36.17 19.22
CA LEU A 216 53.36 -36.81 20.53
C LEU A 216 53.45 -38.33 20.40
N LEU A 217 52.64 -38.93 19.52
CA LEU A 217 52.68 -40.36 19.26
C LEU A 217 54.05 -40.78 18.71
N GLY A 218 54.67 -39.97 17.85
CA GLY A 218 56.04 -40.20 17.37
C GLY A 218 57.09 -40.20 18.49
N LYS A 219 56.92 -39.36 19.53
CA LYS A 219 57.80 -39.34 20.71
C LYS A 219 57.60 -40.54 21.63
N ILE A 220 56.37 -41.06 21.72
CA ILE A 220 56.02 -42.22 22.56
C ILE A 220 56.29 -43.54 21.82
N SER A 221 56.23 -43.56 20.49
CA SER A 221 56.49 -44.73 19.65
C SER A 221 57.76 -45.52 20.03
N PRO A 222 58.94 -44.92 20.27
CA PRO A 222 60.14 -45.67 20.64
C PRO A 222 60.08 -46.32 22.03
N SER A 223 59.19 -45.89 22.93
CA SER A 223 58.98 -46.54 24.23
C SER A 223 57.91 -47.64 24.19
N LEU A 224 57.20 -47.79 23.06
CA LEU A 224 56.23 -48.86 22.83
C LEU A 224 56.93 -50.06 22.18
N ASN A 225 56.92 -51.21 22.86
CA ASN A 225 57.39 -52.47 22.30
C ASN A 225 56.37 -53.00 21.28
N PHE A 226 56.49 -52.58 20.01
CA PHE A 226 55.65 -53.09 18.94
C PHE A 226 56.04 -54.54 18.59
N GLN A 227 55.20 -55.49 19.00
CA GLN A 227 55.28 -56.86 18.50
C GLN A 227 54.71 -56.92 17.08
N THR A 228 55.35 -57.68 16.20
CA THR A 228 54.88 -57.91 14.83
C THR A 228 53.46 -58.50 14.86
N PRO A 229 52.45 -57.81 14.32
CA PRO A 229 51.07 -58.31 14.28
C PRO A 229 50.97 -59.61 13.47
N PRO A 230 50.00 -60.49 13.78
CA PRO A 230 49.71 -61.65 12.95
C PRO A 230 49.14 -61.23 11.58
N ALA A 231 49.29 -62.10 10.58
CA ALA A 231 48.77 -61.87 9.23
C ALA A 231 47.25 -61.58 9.21
N SER A 232 46.49 -62.21 10.12
CA SER A 232 45.06 -61.98 10.30
C SER A 232 44.72 -60.53 10.69
N SER A 233 45.57 -59.88 11.50
CA SER A 233 45.39 -58.46 11.88
C SER A 233 45.60 -57.52 10.71
N TYR A 234 46.55 -57.80 9.82
CA TYR A 234 46.74 -56.99 8.60
C TYR A 234 45.54 -57.09 7.66
N ILE A 235 44.98 -58.29 7.49
CA ILE A 235 43.77 -58.50 6.69
C ILE A 235 42.58 -57.74 7.30
N PHE A 236 42.41 -57.80 8.63
CA PHE A 236 41.37 -57.03 9.32
C PHE A 236 41.54 -55.51 9.14
N LEU A 237 42.76 -54.98 9.28
CA LEU A 237 43.05 -53.55 9.07
C LEU A 237 42.82 -53.11 7.62
N LEU A 238 43.13 -53.97 6.65
CA LEU A 238 42.84 -53.71 5.24
C LEU A 238 41.34 -53.58 5.00
N VAL A 239 40.54 -54.50 5.56
CA VAL A 239 39.06 -54.45 5.45
C VAL A 239 38.51 -53.19 6.14
N LEU A 240 39.08 -52.79 7.28
CA LEU A 240 38.72 -51.55 7.97
C LEU A 240 39.05 -50.32 7.12
N GLY A 241 40.23 -50.29 6.48
CA GLY A 241 40.62 -49.24 5.54
C GLY A 241 39.73 -49.19 4.30
N ALA A 242 39.29 -50.35 3.80
CA ALA A 242 38.33 -50.43 2.69
C ALA A 242 36.95 -49.87 3.08
N LEU A 243 36.51 -50.09 4.32
CA LEU A 243 35.30 -49.49 4.87
C LEU A 243 35.40 -47.96 4.95
N GLU A 244 36.50 -47.43 5.45
CA GLU A 244 36.74 -45.98 5.54
C GLU A 244 36.84 -45.35 4.14
N ALA A 245 37.55 -46.01 3.23
CA ALA A 245 37.62 -45.58 1.83
C ALA A 245 36.24 -45.57 1.17
N LEU A 246 35.38 -46.56 1.46
CA LEU A 246 34.01 -46.58 0.96
C LEU A 246 33.19 -45.39 1.48
N ILE A 247 33.33 -45.04 2.77
CA ILE A 247 32.71 -43.85 3.37
C ILE A 247 33.22 -42.57 2.70
N PHE A 248 34.53 -42.47 2.44
CA PHE A 248 35.12 -41.34 1.75
C PHE A 248 34.63 -41.19 0.31
N VAL A 249 34.56 -42.27 -0.46
CA VAL A 249 34.00 -42.27 -1.82
C VAL A 249 32.51 -41.92 -1.79
N TYR A 250 31.80 -42.28 -0.73
CA TYR A 250 30.41 -41.85 -0.53
C TYR A 250 30.28 -40.36 -0.33
N TRP A 251 31.13 -39.77 0.51
CA TRP A 251 31.16 -38.32 0.68
C TRP A 251 31.45 -37.58 -0.63
N LEU A 252 32.29 -38.16 -1.52
CA LEU A 252 32.61 -37.55 -2.81
C LEU A 252 31.48 -37.67 -3.84
N ARG A 253 30.96 -38.88 -4.09
CA ARG A 253 30.13 -39.15 -5.29
C ARG A 253 29.09 -40.26 -5.17
N LEU A 254 29.16 -41.20 -4.22
CA LEU A 254 28.19 -42.32 -4.19
C LEU A 254 26.81 -41.88 -3.68
N LYS A 255 25.77 -42.48 -4.26
CA LYS A 255 24.40 -42.38 -3.72
C LYS A 255 24.18 -43.43 -2.63
N LEU A 256 23.30 -43.13 -1.69
CA LEU A 256 23.04 -43.95 -0.50
C LEU A 256 22.70 -45.43 -0.81
N TYR A 257 21.90 -45.69 -1.84
CA TYR A 257 21.48 -47.05 -2.20
C TYR A 257 22.60 -47.91 -2.82
N HIS A 258 23.70 -47.30 -3.30
CA HIS A 258 24.90 -48.05 -3.71
C HIS A 258 25.83 -48.29 -2.53
N LEU A 259 25.91 -47.34 -1.59
CA LEU A 259 26.69 -47.47 -0.37
C LEU A 259 26.13 -48.61 0.50
N LEU A 260 24.82 -48.64 0.73
CA LEU A 260 24.21 -49.49 1.75
C LEU A 260 24.49 -51.00 1.55
N PRO A 261 24.32 -51.59 0.34
CA PRO A 261 24.63 -53.00 0.13
C PRO A 261 26.14 -53.30 0.24
N ALA A 262 26.99 -52.42 -0.30
CA ALA A 262 28.44 -52.57 -0.27
C ALA A 262 29.00 -52.46 1.16
N PHE A 263 28.48 -51.50 1.94
CA PHE A 263 28.83 -51.29 3.34
C PHE A 263 28.39 -52.47 4.20
N LEU A 264 27.19 -53.00 3.99
CA LEU A 264 26.68 -54.17 4.71
C LEU A 264 27.54 -55.41 4.40
N GLY A 265 27.86 -55.65 3.11
CA GLY A 265 28.75 -56.74 2.70
C GLY A 265 30.14 -56.63 3.33
N LEU A 266 30.79 -55.46 3.25
CA LEU A 266 32.08 -55.22 3.88
C LEU A 266 32.01 -55.33 5.41
N SER A 267 30.91 -54.93 6.05
CA SER A 267 30.73 -55.05 7.51
C SER A 267 30.67 -56.51 7.95
N VAL A 268 30.01 -57.38 7.19
CA VAL A 268 30.01 -58.83 7.48
C VAL A 268 31.42 -59.41 7.34
N ILE A 269 32.17 -59.00 6.32
CA ILE A 269 33.56 -59.43 6.13
C ILE A 269 34.45 -58.89 7.25
N ALA A 270 34.25 -57.64 7.67
CA ALA A 270 34.98 -57.00 8.76
C ALA A 270 34.74 -57.68 10.11
N THR A 271 33.49 -58.06 10.40
CA THR A 271 33.17 -58.78 11.65
C THR A 271 33.83 -60.16 11.69
N TYR A 272 33.78 -60.92 10.59
CA TYR A 272 34.43 -62.24 10.52
C TYR A 272 35.95 -62.13 10.67
N THR A 273 36.59 -61.28 9.86
CA THR A 273 38.05 -61.06 9.91
C THR A 273 38.49 -60.50 11.27
N GLY A 274 37.69 -59.64 11.89
CA GLY A 274 37.92 -59.12 13.23
C GLY A 274 37.87 -60.19 14.31
N ILE A 275 36.88 -61.10 14.29
CA ILE A 275 36.81 -62.21 15.24
C ILE A 275 38.05 -63.10 15.14
N VAL A 276 38.50 -63.42 13.92
CA VAL A 276 39.70 -64.24 13.69
C VAL A 276 40.96 -63.53 14.20
N ALA A 277 41.15 -62.26 13.84
CA ALA A 277 42.30 -61.47 14.25
C ALA A 277 42.38 -61.31 15.78
N LEU A 278 41.27 -60.98 16.44
CA LEU A 278 41.21 -60.81 17.90
C LEU A 278 41.45 -62.13 18.64
N ARG A 279 40.95 -63.27 18.12
CA ARG A 279 41.22 -64.59 18.68
C ARG A 279 42.71 -64.95 18.59
N GLU A 280 43.34 -64.68 17.47
CA GLU A 280 44.78 -64.95 17.30
C GLU A 280 45.64 -64.05 18.20
N LEU A 281 45.31 -62.76 18.29
CA LEU A 281 45.97 -61.84 19.23
C LEU A 281 45.81 -62.28 20.68
N ARG A 282 44.61 -62.72 21.08
CA ARG A 282 44.38 -63.28 22.42
C ARG A 282 45.22 -64.53 22.66
N ALA A 283 45.28 -65.45 21.70
CA ALA A 283 46.09 -66.67 21.83
C ALA A 283 47.59 -66.36 21.97
N ARG A 284 48.10 -65.36 21.24
CA ARG A 284 49.50 -64.89 21.37
C ARG A 284 49.77 -64.22 22.72
N ARG A 285 48.83 -63.41 23.21
CA ARG A 285 48.91 -62.79 24.55
C ARG A 285 48.98 -63.83 25.66
N LEU A 286 48.13 -64.86 25.59
CA LEU A 286 48.11 -65.96 26.56
C LEU A 286 49.41 -66.77 26.53
N LYS A 287 49.96 -67.03 25.33
CA LYS A 287 51.27 -67.69 25.17
C LYS A 287 52.44 -66.85 25.72
N ALA A 288 52.33 -65.52 25.67
CA ALA A 288 53.30 -64.59 26.22
C ALA A 288 53.18 -64.38 27.74
N GLY A 289 52.32 -65.14 28.44
CA GLY A 289 52.14 -65.06 29.90
C GLY A 289 51.20 -63.95 30.37
N GLY A 290 50.40 -63.37 29.48
CA GLY A 290 49.38 -62.38 29.85
C GLY A 290 48.18 -63.01 30.56
N ALA A 291 47.57 -62.28 31.49
CA ALA A 291 46.36 -62.70 32.22
C ALA A 291 45.16 -63.02 31.27
N PRO A 292 44.23 -63.91 31.69
CA PRO A 292 43.12 -64.40 30.87
C PRO A 292 42.14 -63.33 30.35
#